data_AF-A0AAJ6ABQ7-F1
#
_entry.id   AF-A0AAJ6ABQ7-F1
#
_cell.length_a   1.000
_cell.length_b   1.000
_cell.length_c   1.000
_cell.angle_alpha   90.00
_cell.angle_beta   90.00
_cell.angle_gamma   90.00
#
_symmetry.space_group_name_H-M   'P 1'
#
loop_
_entity.id
_entity.type
_entity.pdbx_description
1 polymer ?
#
loop_
_entity_poly.entity_id
_entity_poly.type
_entity_poly.pdbx_seq_one_letter_code
_entity_poly.pdbx_strand_id
1 'polypeptide(L)'
;MNQKEIYQALKRKNLNASMIAEALGVSSQAVSSAIKQGKSSQRIAKAIAIDEPLEKVFPHYAKKEQKQVFRSNQIAHLKNQFSQMI
;
A
#
# COMPACT_ATOMS: atom_id res chain seq x y z
N MET A 1 3.83 10.11 -2.66
CA MET A 1 5.21 10.66 -2.73
C MET A 1 5.96 10.05 -3.91
N ASN A 2 7.04 10.67 -4.36
CA ASN A 2 7.97 10.11 -5.36
C ASN A 2 9.10 9.30 -4.69
N GLN A 3 9.87 8.55 -5.49
CA GLN A 3 10.93 7.67 -4.97
C GLN A 3 11.97 8.40 -4.12
N LYS A 4 12.40 9.61 -4.55
CA LYS A 4 13.41 10.40 -3.85
C LYS A 4 12.90 10.87 -2.49
N GLU A 5 11.65 11.33 -2.43
CA GLU A 5 10.99 11.72 -1.19
C GLU A 5 10.90 10.56 -0.20
N ILE A 6 10.58 9.35 -0.69
CA ILE A 6 10.53 8.15 0.15
C ILE A 6 11.90 7.84 0.74
N TYR A 7 12.97 7.81 -0.07
CA TYR A 7 14.32 7.58 0.45
C TYR A 7 14.78 8.66 1.44
N GLN A 8 14.45 9.94 1.18
CA GLN A 8 14.76 11.01 2.10
C GLN A 8 13.98 10.88 3.41
N ALA A 9 12.70 10.52 3.37
CA ALA A 9 11.89 10.31 4.56
C ALA A 9 12.44 9.16 5.41
N LEU A 10 12.85 8.06 4.79
CA LEU A 10 13.53 6.95 5.48
C LEU A 10 14.85 7.40 6.10
N LYS A 11 15.68 8.13 5.35
CA LYS A 11 16.98 8.63 5.83
C LYS A 11 16.82 9.56 7.03
N ARG A 12 15.83 10.45 7.06
CA ARG A 12 15.53 11.34 8.21
C ARG A 12 15.20 10.56 9.48
N LYS A 13 14.72 9.32 9.35
CA LYS A 13 14.41 8.42 10.46
C LYS A 13 15.56 7.46 10.79
N ASN A 14 16.74 7.66 10.22
CA ASN A 14 17.88 6.74 10.32
C ASN A 14 17.56 5.32 9.81
N LEU A 15 16.66 5.21 8.83
CA LEU A 15 16.28 3.95 8.20
C LEU A 15 16.79 3.88 6.76
N ASN A 16 17.07 2.66 6.31
CA ASN A 16 17.40 2.36 4.92
C ASN A 16 16.66 1.10 4.44
N ALA A 17 16.70 0.85 3.13
CA ALA A 17 15.98 -0.28 2.53
C ALA A 17 16.44 -1.65 3.06
N SER A 18 17.72 -1.78 3.45
CA SER A 18 18.28 -3.03 3.98
C SER A 18 17.76 -3.32 5.39
N MET A 19 17.69 -2.31 6.26
CA MET A 19 17.10 -2.46 7.60
C MET A 19 15.62 -2.89 7.53
N ILE A 20 14.85 -2.29 6.61
CA ILE A 20 13.46 -2.67 6.39
C ILE A 20 13.37 -4.11 5.84
N ALA A 21 14.26 -4.47 4.93
CA ALA A 21 14.29 -5.81 4.35
C ALA A 21 14.59 -6.88 5.40
N GLU A 22 15.57 -6.64 6.26
CA GLU A 22 15.95 -7.50 7.37
C GLU A 22 14.80 -7.65 8.37
N ALA A 23 14.19 -6.54 8.81
CA ALA A 23 13.05 -6.56 9.72
C ALA A 23 11.84 -7.32 9.15
N LEU A 24 11.68 -7.36 7.83
CA LEU A 24 10.62 -8.09 7.16
C LEU A 24 10.99 -9.50 6.72
N GLY A 25 12.25 -9.93 6.82
CA GLY A 25 12.73 -11.19 6.26
C GLY A 25 12.54 -11.28 4.74
N VAL A 26 12.77 -10.19 4.01
CA VAL A 26 12.70 -10.13 2.53
C VAL A 26 14.01 -9.61 1.94
N SER A 27 14.16 -9.65 0.61
CA SER A 27 15.34 -9.08 -0.04
C SER A 27 15.30 -7.55 -0.10
N SER A 28 16.47 -6.91 -0.02
CA SER A 28 16.62 -5.45 -0.22
C SER A 28 16.10 -5.00 -1.60
N GLN A 29 16.14 -5.87 -2.60
CA GLN A 29 15.62 -5.63 -3.93
C GLN A 29 14.09 -5.59 -3.96
N ALA A 30 13.40 -6.39 -3.14
CA ALA A 30 11.95 -6.34 -3.00
C ALA A 30 11.50 -5.00 -2.41
N VAL A 31 12.21 -4.51 -1.39
CA VAL A 31 11.98 -3.17 -0.80
C VAL A 31 12.26 -2.07 -1.82
N SER A 32 13.40 -2.14 -2.52
CA SER A 32 13.75 -1.16 -3.55
C SER A 32 12.73 -1.13 -4.69
N SER A 33 12.24 -2.30 -5.11
CA SER A 33 11.19 -2.42 -6.12
C SER A 33 9.87 -1.83 -5.64
N ALA A 34 9.53 -2.01 -4.36
CA ALA A 34 8.36 -1.39 -3.75
C ALA A 34 8.41 0.13 -3.79
N ILE A 35 9.56 0.72 -3.42
CA ILE A 35 9.78 2.16 -3.49
C ILE A 35 9.69 2.65 -4.94
N LYS A 36 10.32 1.94 -5.88
CA LYS A 36 10.39 2.34 -7.29
C LYS A 36 9.05 2.28 -8.01
N GLN A 37 8.36 1.15 -7.88
CA GLN A 37 7.14 0.88 -8.62
C GLN A 37 5.90 1.47 -7.95
N GLY A 38 5.93 1.64 -6.64
CA GLY A 38 4.83 2.19 -5.85
C GLY A 38 3.54 1.35 -5.82
N LYS A 39 3.57 0.12 -6.35
CA LYS A 39 2.41 -0.79 -6.50
C LYS A 39 2.73 -2.26 -6.16
N SER A 40 3.60 -2.48 -5.18
CA SER A 40 4.12 -3.81 -4.81
C SER A 40 3.31 -4.49 -3.69
N SER A 41 3.94 -5.42 -2.96
CA SER A 41 3.39 -6.01 -1.74
C SER A 41 2.96 -4.94 -0.73
N GLN A 42 1.70 -5.02 -0.31
CA GLN A 42 1.12 -4.13 0.70
C GLN A 42 1.87 -4.23 2.05
N ARG A 43 2.40 -5.41 2.39
CA ARG A 43 3.20 -5.60 3.61
C ARG A 43 4.49 -4.76 3.56
N ILE A 44 5.20 -4.80 2.44
CA ILE A 44 6.43 -4.00 2.27
C ILE A 44 6.09 -2.50 2.22
N ALA A 45 5.03 -2.13 1.51
CA ALA A 45 4.61 -0.74 1.40
C ALA A 45 4.21 -0.14 2.76
N LYS A 46 3.50 -0.89 3.62
CA LYS A 46 3.18 -0.48 4.99
C LYS A 46 4.43 -0.26 5.84
N ALA A 47 5.40 -1.17 5.74
CA ALA A 47 6.66 -1.06 6.48
C ALA A 47 7.52 0.13 6.02
N ILE A 48 7.37 0.58 4.77
CA ILE A 48 8.01 1.81 4.29
C ILE A 48 7.25 3.06 4.78
N ALA A 49 5.93 2.96 4.94
CA ALA A 49 5.09 4.08 5.32
C ALA A 49 5.22 4.47 6.81
N ILE A 50 5.48 3.50 7.69
CA ILE A 50 5.78 3.64 9.14
C ILE A 50 4.80 4.57 9.89
N ASP A 51 5.03 5.88 9.84
CA ASP A 51 4.25 6.90 10.56
C ASP A 51 3.35 7.74 9.65
N GLU A 52 3.35 7.45 8.35
CA GLU A 52 2.54 8.14 7.37
C GLU A 52 1.48 7.20 6.81
N PRO A 53 0.28 7.70 6.48
CA PRO A 53 -0.73 6.90 5.81
C PRO A 53 -0.16 6.26 4.53
N LEU A 54 -0.51 4.98 4.31
CA LEU A 54 -0.01 4.20 3.17
C LEU A 54 -0.32 4.91 1.85
N GLU A 55 -1.48 5.56 1.78
CA GLU A 55 -2.02 6.29 0.63
C GLU A 55 -1.23 7.57 0.35
N LYS A 56 -0.67 8.20 1.38
CA LYS A 56 0.16 9.41 1.25
C LYS A 56 1.54 9.05 0.68
N VAL A 57 2.12 7.96 1.18
CA VAL A 57 3.41 7.47 0.70
C VAL A 57 3.28 6.85 -0.68
N PHE A 58 2.27 5.99 -0.86
CA PHE A 58 1.97 5.25 -2.09
C PHE A 58 0.52 5.52 -2.57
N PRO A 59 0.31 6.56 -3.40
CA PRO A 59 -1.02 6.96 -3.89
C PRO A 59 -1.81 5.89 -4.64
N HIS A 60 -1.14 4.84 -5.11
CA HIS A 60 -1.79 3.69 -5.75
C HIS A 60 -2.78 2.99 -4.82
N TYR A 61 -2.50 2.94 -3.51
CA TYR A 61 -3.36 2.24 -2.55
C TYR A 61 -4.69 2.96 -2.29
N ALA A 62 -4.72 4.30 -2.37
CA ALA A 62 -5.96 5.08 -2.27
C ALA A 62 -6.99 4.66 -3.34
N LYS A 63 -6.51 4.44 -4.57
CA LYS A 63 -7.36 3.99 -5.69
C LYS A 63 -7.86 2.57 -5.50
N LYS A 64 -7.09 1.72 -4.81
CA LYS A 64 -7.46 0.33 -4.54
C LYS A 64 -8.57 0.24 -3.50
N GLU A 65 -8.48 1.00 -2.41
CA GLU A 65 -9.52 1.05 -1.39
C GLU A 65 -10.84 1.59 -1.94
N GLN A 66 -10.80 2.68 -2.71
CA GLN A 66 -12.00 3.23 -3.35
C GLN A 66 -12.69 2.21 -4.27
N LYS A 67 -11.91 1.47 -5.07
CA LYS A 67 -12.44 0.40 -5.92
C LYS A 67 -13.05 -0.75 -5.11
N GLN A 68 -12.46 -1.09 -3.97
CA GLN A 68 -12.97 -2.16 -3.10
C GLN A 68 -14.30 -1.76 -2.45
N VAL A 69 -14.40 -0.52 -1.94
CA VAL A 69 -15.64 0.03 -1.38
C VAL A 69 -16.73 0.07 -2.45
N PHE A 70 -16.41 0.60 -3.63
CA PHE A 70 -17.36 0.64 -4.74
C PHE A 70 -17.88 -0.75 -5.12
N ARG A 71 -16.98 -1.73 -5.28
CA ARG A 71 -17.37 -3.11 -5.58
C ARG A 71 -18.21 -3.74 -4.46
N SER A 72 -17.90 -3.46 -3.20
CA SER A 72 -18.66 -3.97 -2.06
C SER A 72 -20.08 -3.42 -2.03
N ASN A 73 -20.25 -2.13 -2.35
CA ASN A 73 -21.57 -1.49 -2.48
C ASN A 73 -22.37 -2.09 -3.64
N GLN A 74 -21.75 -2.34 -4.79
CA GLN A 74 -22.40 -3.02 -5.91
C GLN A 74 -22.87 -4.43 -5.54
N ILE A 75 -22.03 -5.21 -4.85
CA ILE A 75 -22.39 -6.55 -4.38
C ILE A 75 -23.55 -6.48 -3.37
N ALA A 76 -23.52 -5.53 -2.43
CA ALA A 76 -24.60 -5.35 -1.46
C ALA A 76 -25.92 -4.98 -2.15
N HIS A 77 -25.89 -4.10 -3.16
CA HIS A 77 -27.06 -3.75 -3.94
C HIS A 77 -27.66 -4.96 -4.67
N LEU A 78 -26.82 -5.75 -5.35
CA LEU A 78 -27.24 -6.97 -6.04
C LEU A 78 -27.86 -7.99 -5.08
N LYS A 79 -27.26 -8.20 -3.90
CA LYS A 79 -27.81 -9.10 -2.86
C LYS A 79 -29.20 -8.67 -2.41
N ASN A 80 -29.43 -7.36 -2.22
CA ASN A 80 -30.74 -6.83 -1.87
C ASN A 80 -31.76 -7.04 -2.99
N GLN A 81 -31.38 -6.80 -4.25
CA GLN A 81 -32.27 -7.04 -5.39
C GLN A 81 -32.69 -8.52 -5.48
N PHE A 82 -31.75 -9.45 -5.32
CA PHE A 82 -32.05 -10.89 -5.35
C PHE A 82 -32.93 -11.33 -4.17
N SER A 83 -32.75 -10.72 -3.00
CA SER A 83 -33.57 -11.04 -1.82
C SER A 83 -35.01 -10.55 -1.93
N GLN A 84 -35.29 -9.59 -2.82
CA GLN A 84 -36.65 -9.09 -3.09
C GLN A 84 -37.34 -9.81 -4.26
N MET A 85 -36.66 -10.75 -4.92
CA MET A 85 -37.21 -11.57 -6.01
C MET A 85 -37.76 -12.92 -5.53
N ILE A 86 -37.62 -13.23 -4.24
CA ILE A 86 -38.13 -14.43 -3.56
C ILE A 86 -39.29 -14.00 -2.65
#